data_AF-A0A953IC13-F1
#
_entry.id   AF-A0A953IC13-F1
#
_cell.length_a   1.000
_cell.length_b   1.000
_cell.length_c   1.000
_cell.angle_alpha   90.00
_cell.angle_beta   90.00
_cell.angle_gamma   90.00
#
_symmetry.space_group_name_H-M   'P 1'
#
loop_
_entity.id
_entity.type
_entity.pdbx_description
1 polymer ?
#
loop_
_entity_poly.entity_id
_entity_poly.type
_entity_poly.pdbx_seq_one_letter_code
_entity_poly.pdbx_strand_id
1 'polypeptide(L)' 'IQREAQAMAQAGHTPVLVCSPALRPVIRRIAQHTYPRLIVLSYAELDAKLEIESVGVIRA' A
#
# COMPACT_ATOMS: atom_id res chain seq x y z
N ILE A 1 3.62 -8.27 1.35
CA ILE A 1 3.82 -6.94 0.70
C ILE A 1 4.34 -7.08 -0.73
N GLN A 2 5.57 -7.58 -0.93
CA GLN A 2 6.20 -7.63 -2.27
C GLN A 2 5.37 -8.38 -3.31
N ARG A 3 4.82 -9.56 -2.98
CA ARG A 3 4.01 -10.36 -3.90
C ARG A 3 2.81 -9.60 -4.47
N GLU A 4 1.98 -9.02 -3.59
CA GLU A 4 0.80 -8.24 -3.99
C GLU A 4 1.19 -6.99 -4.79
N ALA A 5 2.24 -6.27 -4.34
CA ALA A 5 2.73 -5.10 -5.05
C ALA A 5 3.26 -5.43 -6.45
N GLN A 6 3.92 -6.59 -6.62
CA GLN A 6 4.37 -7.07 -7.93
C GLN A 6 3.19 -7.49 -8.81
N ALA A 7 2.17 -8.15 -8.26
CA ALA A 7 0.97 -8.52 -9.02
C ALA A 7 0.24 -7.28 -9.57
N MET A 8 0.07 -6.23 -8.75
CA MET A 8 -0.48 -4.95 -9.21
C MET A 8 0.36 -4.31 -10.32
N ALA A 9 1.68 -4.30 -10.14
CA ALA A 9 2.60 -3.75 -11.14
C ALA A 9 2.54 -4.52 -12.47
N GLN A 10 2.41 -5.85 -12.42
CA GLN A 10 2.26 -6.70 -13.60
C GLN A 10 0.91 -6.48 -14.30
N ALA A 11 -0.14 -6.13 -13.54
CA ALA A 11 -1.42 -5.70 -14.10
C ALA A 11 -1.38 -4.26 -14.68
N GLY A 12 -0.23 -3.59 -14.66
CA GLY A 12 -0.07 -2.22 -15.19
C GLY A 12 -0.48 -1.11 -14.22
N HIS A 13 -0.81 -1.43 -12.97
CA HIS A 13 -1.18 -0.46 -11.94
C HIS A 13 0.02 -0.05 -11.09
N THR A 14 0.00 1.18 -10.58
CA THR A 14 0.99 1.62 -9.57
C THR A 14 0.57 1.09 -8.20
N PRO A 15 1.39 0.27 -7.52
CA PRO A 15 1.03 -0.27 -6.22
C PRO A 15 1.04 0.82 -5.14
N VAL A 16 -0.08 0.94 -4.43
CA VAL A 16 -0.26 1.82 -3.27
C VAL A 16 -0.84 0.99 -2.13
N LEU A 17 -0.19 1.04 -0.97
CA LEU A 17 -0.67 0.37 0.24
C LEU A 17 -1.33 1.40 1.16
N VAL A 18 -2.60 1.19 1.47
CA VAL A 18 -3.34 1.99 2.46
C VAL A 18 -3.42 1.21 3.77
N CYS A 19 -3.16 1.90 4.89
CA CYS A 19 -3.18 1.30 6.23
C CYS A 19 -3.77 2.26 7.29
N SER A 20 -3.90 1.80 8.54
CA SER A 20 -4.29 2.69 9.64
C SER A 20 -3.17 3.68 9.99
N PRO A 21 -3.48 4.91 10.46
CA PRO A 21 -2.47 5.91 10.80
C PRO A 21 -1.41 5.42 11.80
N ALA A 22 -1.82 4.61 12.78
CA ALA A 22 -0.93 4.04 13.79
C ALA A 22 0.10 3.05 13.20
N LEU A 23 -0.26 2.33 12.12
CA LEU A 23 0.61 1.31 11.51
C LEU A 23 1.52 1.89 10.42
N ARG A 24 1.17 3.04 9.85
CA ARG A 24 1.90 3.68 8.73
C ARG A 24 3.42 3.73 8.90
N PRO A 25 4.01 4.18 10.02
CA PRO A 25 5.47 4.26 10.14
C PRO A 25 6.14 2.88 10.12
N VAL A 26 5.55 1.89 10.79
CA VAL A 26 6.08 0.51 10.83
C VAL A 26 6.00 -0.13 9.45
N ILE A 27 4.84 -0.02 8.80
CA ILE A 27 4.63 -0.56 7.46
C ILE A 27 5.56 0.10 6.44
N ARG A 28 5.76 1.41 6.51
CA ARG A 28 6.72 2.13 5.63
C ARG A 28 8.14 1.61 5.82
N ARG A 29 8.59 1.38 7.05
CA ARG A 29 9.93 0.84 7.31
C ARG A 29 10.12 -0.55 6.72
N ILE A 30 9.13 -1.44 6.89
CA ILE A 30 9.16 -2.79 6.30
C ILE A 30 9.12 -2.71 4.76
N ALA A 31 8.26 -1.87 4.21
CA ALA A 31 8.11 -1.66 2.77
C ALA A 31 9.39 -1.07 2.15
N GLN A 32 10.11 -0.18 2.83
CA GLN A 32 11.37 0.37 2.34
C GLN A 32 12.42 -0.71 2.09
N HIS A 33 12.47 -1.76 2.92
CA HIS A 33 13.40 -2.87 2.74
C HIS A 33 12.93 -3.89 1.70
N THR A 34 11.62 -4.13 1.58
CA THR A 34 11.07 -5.20 0.73
C THR A 34 10.63 -4.74 -0.66
N TYR A 35 10.19 -3.48 -0.79
CA TYR A 35 9.78 -2.86 -2.05
C TYR A 35 9.94 -1.32 -1.94
N PRO A 36 11.17 -0.77 -2.14
CA PRO A 36 11.48 0.63 -1.84
C PRO A 36 10.57 1.68 -2.51
N ARG A 37 10.08 1.34 -3.72
CA ARG A 37 9.18 2.18 -4.53
C ARG A 37 7.71 2.12 -4.11
N LEU A 38 7.35 1.33 -3.09
CA LEU A 38 5.96 1.20 -2.64
C LEU A 38 5.52 2.48 -1.94
N ILE A 39 4.43 3.06 -2.44
CA ILE A 39 3.75 4.18 -1.79
C ILE A 39 2.93 3.61 -0.62
N VAL A 40 3.15 4.14 0.58
CA VAL A 40 2.43 3.74 1.79
C VAL A 40 1.71 4.96 2.36
N LEU A 41 0.38 4.89 2.32
CA LEU A 41 -0.52 5.93 2.83
C LEU A 41 -1.29 5.41 4.04
N SER A 42 -1.71 6.33 4.89
CA SER A 42 -2.74 6.07 5.89
C SER A 42 -4.09 6.55 5.42
N TYR A 43 -5.17 5.97 5.94
CA TYR A 43 -6.53 6.48 5.68
C TYR A 43 -6.72 7.96 6.05
N ALA A 44 -5.92 8.51 6.98
CA ALA A 44 -5.96 9.93 7.34
C ALA A 44 -5.29 10.86 6.32
N GLU A 45 -4.53 10.33 5.35
CA GLU A 45 -3.90 11.09 4.26
C GLU A 45 -4.78 11.13 3.00
N LEU A 46 -5.94 10.45 3.00
CA LEU A 46 -6.83 10.35 1.84
C LEU A 46 -7.99 11.35 1.95
N ASP A 47 -8.40 11.91 0.82
CA ASP A 47 -9.62 12.72 0.74
C ASP A 47 -10.84 11.82 0.96
N ALA A 48 -11.81 12.27 1.76
CA ALA A 48 -13.03 11.53 2.06
C ALA A 48 -13.90 11.26 0.82
N LYS A 49 -13.69 12.01 -0.28
CA LYS A 49 -14.37 11.82 -1.56
C LYS A 49 -13.68 10.78 -2.47
N LEU A 50 -12.54 10.24 -2.07
CA LEU A 50 -11.81 9.26 -2.86
C LEU A 50 -12.50 7.90 -2.76
N GLU A 51 -12.88 7.34 -3.92
CA GLU A 51 -13.33 5.96 -4.00
C GLU A 51 -12.11 5.03 -4.01
N ILE A 52 -12.06 4.11 -3.05
CA ILE A 52 -10.94 3.18 -2.88
C ILE A 52 -11.40 1.80 -3.33
N GLU A 53 -10.79 1.28 -4.39
CA GLU A 53 -10.95 -0.11 -4.80
C GLU A 53 -9.74 -0.93 -4.35
N SER A 54 -9.99 -1.97 -3.56
CA SER A 54 -8.93 -2.84 -3.07
C SER A 54 -8.67 -3.97 -4.08
N VAL A 55 -7.61 -3.83 -4.86
CA VAL A 55 -7.22 -4.85 -5.86
C VAL A 55 -6.40 -6.02 -5.28
N GLY A 56 -6.06 -5.95 -3.99
CA GLY A 56 -5.36 -7.02 -3.26
C GLY A 56 -5.34 -6.75 -1.76
N VAL A 57 -5.36 -7.83 -0.96
CA VAL A 57 -5.30 -7.74 0.51
C VAL A 57 -4.06 -8.49 1.01
N ILE A 58 -3.23 -7.82 1.80
CA ILE A 58 -2.07 -8.46 2.42
C ILE A 58 -2.56 -9.28 3.61
N ARG A 59 -2.51 -10.61 3.48
CA ARG A 59 -2.77 -11.55 4.57
C ARG A 59 -1.44 -11.99 5.19
N ALA A 60 -1.42 -12.10 6.52
CA ALA A 60 -0.31 -12.68 7.28
C ALA A 60 -0.42 -14.20 7.29
#